data_AF-A0A3N5P695-F1
#
_entry.id   AF-A0A3N5P695-F1
#
_cell.length_a   1.000
_cell.length_b   1.000
_cell.length_c   1.000
_cell.angle_alpha   90.00
_cell.angle_beta   90.00
_cell.angle_gamma   90.00
#
_symmetry.space_group_name_H-M   'P 1'
#
loop_
_entity.id
_entity.type
_entity.pdbx_description
1 polymer ?
#
loop_
_entity_poly.entity_id
_entity_poly.type
_entity_poly.pdbx_seq_one_letter_code
_entity_poly.pdbx_strand_id
1 'polypeptide(L)'
;HDVGQMVRQDNEFHETIIRISDNDLLCQVWQTVQFGTWTIVTARISSYDLEELARRHEALLDALKTRDPQTAMVAMQRHIEELGQWIEQS
;
A
#
# COMPACT_ATOMS: atom_id res chain seq x y z
N HIS A 1 -9.65 -14.37 -8.73
CA HIS A 1 -9.42 -13.42 -7.64
C HIS A 1 -10.42 -12.26 -7.78
N ASP A 2 -10.99 -11.79 -6.67
CA ASP A 2 -11.97 -10.69 -6.65
C ASP A 2 -11.27 -9.36 -6.35
N VAL A 3 -11.37 -8.40 -7.26
CA VAL A 3 -10.78 -7.05 -7.13
C VAL A 3 -11.28 -6.35 -5.86
N GLY A 4 -12.55 -6.52 -5.50
CA GLY A 4 -13.11 -5.89 -4.31
C GLY A 4 -12.52 -6.46 -3.01
N GLN A 5 -12.17 -7.74 -3.01
CA GLN A 5 -11.45 -8.36 -1.89
C GLN A 5 -10.01 -7.86 -1.80
N MET A 6 -9.31 -7.74 -2.94
CA MET A 6 -7.94 -7.20 -2.97
C MET A 6 -7.87 -5.78 -2.41
N VAL A 7 -8.77 -4.88 -2.86
CA VAL A 7 -8.82 -3.49 -2.38
C VAL A 7 -8.99 -3.43 -0.86
N ARG A 8 -9.89 -4.25 -0.31
CA ARG A 8 -10.12 -4.28 1.14
C ARG A 8 -8.88 -4.75 1.89
N GLN A 9 -8.24 -5.83 1.44
CA GLN A 9 -7.04 -6.38 2.08
C GLN A 9 -5.86 -5.41 2.01
N ASP A 10 -5.70 -4.73 0.88
CA ASP A 10 -4.68 -3.69 0.70
C ASP A 10 -4.91 -2.50 1.66
N ASN A 11 -6.16 -2.00 1.74
CA ASN A 11 -6.51 -0.94 2.68
C ASN A 11 -6.27 -1.35 4.14
N GLU A 12 -6.70 -2.56 4.53
CA GLU A 12 -6.49 -3.08 5.89
C GLU A 12 -5.01 -3.22 6.24
N PHE A 13 -4.17 -3.61 5.27
CA PHE A 13 -2.72 -3.70 5.44
C PHE A 13 -2.11 -2.32 5.76
N HIS A 14 -2.40 -1.31 4.95
CA HIS A 14 -1.88 0.04 5.14
C HIS A 14 -2.43 0.69 6.42
N GLU A 15 -3.74 0.55 6.69
CA GLU A 15 -4.37 1.04 7.92
C GLU A 15 -3.71 0.43 9.16
N THR A 16 -3.38 -0.86 9.13
CA THR A 16 -2.71 -1.53 10.24
C THR A 16 -1.35 -0.90 10.53
N ILE A 17 -0.53 -0.64 9.51
CA ILE A 17 0.79 0.00 9.66
C ILE A 17 0.65 1.41 10.25
N ILE A 18 -0.32 2.17 9.77
CA ILE A 18 -0.54 3.54 10.24
C ILE A 18 -1.01 3.54 11.69
N ARG A 19 -1.93 2.64 12.07
CA ARG A 19 -2.44 2.56 13.44
C ARG A 19 -1.37 2.13 14.45
N ILE A 20 -0.43 1.27 14.07
CA ILE A 20 0.68 0.88 14.97
C ILE A 20 1.75 1.98 15.11
N SER A 21 1.74 3.01 14.25
CA SER A 21 2.66 4.14 14.36
C SER A 21 2.29 5.12 15.49
N ASP A 22 1.08 4.98 16.06
CA ASP A 22 0.53 5.85 17.11
C ASP A 22 0.61 7.35 16.75
N ASN A 23 0.41 7.65 15.47
CA ASN A 23 0.49 8.99 14.91
C ASN A 23 -0.88 9.44 14.42
N ASP A 24 -1.57 10.22 15.26
CA ASP A 24 -2.92 10.72 14.97
C ASP A 24 -3.02 11.51 13.66
N LEU A 25 -1.96 12.25 13.29
CA LEU A 25 -1.92 12.99 12.03
C LEU A 25 -1.90 12.02 10.84
N LEU A 26 -1.09 10.96 10.90
CA LEU A 26 -1.07 9.94 9.84
C LEU A 26 -2.42 9.22 9.74
N CYS A 27 -3.06 8.92 10.87
CA CYS A 27 -4.40 8.34 10.90
C CYS A 27 -5.44 9.25 10.22
N GLN A 28 -5.42 10.56 10.52
CA GLN A 28 -6.33 11.53 9.90
C GLN A 28 -6.10 11.69 8.39
N VAL A 29 -4.84 11.74 7.96
CA VAL A 29 -4.47 11.79 6.55
C VAL A 29 -4.93 10.52 5.83
N TRP A 30 -4.69 9.34 6.41
CA TRP A 30 -5.15 8.06 5.87
C TRP A 30 -6.65 8.03 5.65
N GLN A 31 -7.43 8.47 6.65
CA GLN A 31 -8.89 8.53 6.55
C GLN A 31 -9.39 9.39 5.39
N THR A 32 -8.62 10.40 5.00
CA THR A 32 -8.95 11.28 3.87
C THR A 32 -8.54 10.66 2.53
N VAL A 33 -7.38 10.01 2.47
CA VAL A 33 -6.76 9.50 1.23
C VAL A 33 -7.32 8.14 0.80
N GLN A 34 -7.63 7.25 1.75
CA GLN A 34 -8.03 5.85 1.47
C GLN A 34 -9.26 5.74 0.54
N PHE A 35 -10.18 6.69 0.61
CA PHE A 35 -11.42 6.68 -0.19
C PHE A 35 -11.21 7.19 -1.63
N GLY A 36 -10.23 8.07 -1.85
CA GLY A 36 -10.02 8.72 -3.16
C GLY A 36 -9.00 8.00 -4.05
N THR A 37 -7.92 7.50 -3.47
CA THR A 37 -6.75 7.05 -4.24
C THR A 37 -6.93 5.63 -4.78
N TRP A 38 -7.52 4.70 -4.00
CA TRP A 38 -7.54 3.29 -4.39
C TRP A 38 -8.59 2.93 -5.44
N THR A 39 -9.71 3.65 -5.52
CA THR A 39 -10.69 3.48 -6.60
C THR A 39 -10.07 3.78 -7.97
N ILE A 40 -9.20 4.79 -8.06
CA ILE A 40 -8.51 5.17 -9.29
C ILE A 40 -7.42 4.14 -9.63
N VAL A 41 -6.65 3.72 -8.62
CA VAL A 41 -5.59 2.73 -8.76
C VAL A 41 -6.17 1.38 -9.21
N THR A 42 -7.21 0.84 -8.56
CA THR A 42 -7.81 -0.43 -8.99
C THR A 42 -8.62 -0.37 -10.27
N ALA A 43 -9.24 0.77 -10.61
CA ALA A 43 -9.84 0.94 -11.93
C ALA A 43 -8.81 0.83 -13.05
N ARG A 44 -7.62 1.43 -12.86
CA ARG A 44 -6.50 1.34 -13.82
C ARG A 44 -5.76 0.00 -13.76
N ILE A 45 -5.79 -0.69 -12.63
CA ILE A 45 -5.08 -1.96 -12.42
C ILE A 45 -5.97 -3.20 -12.69
N SER A 46 -7.24 -3.00 -13.07
CA SER A 46 -8.18 -4.09 -13.37
C SER A 46 -7.72 -5.05 -14.51
N SER A 47 -6.72 -4.67 -15.30
CA SER A 47 -6.06 -5.50 -16.31
C SER A 47 -4.81 -6.26 -15.82
N TYR A 48 -4.36 -6.06 -14.57
CA TYR A 48 -3.12 -6.63 -14.02
C TYR A 48 -3.35 -7.84 -13.12
N ASP A 49 -2.27 -8.61 -12.93
CA ASP A 49 -2.24 -9.74 -12.03
C ASP A 49 -2.33 -9.28 -10.56
N LEU A 50 -3.44 -9.63 -9.92
CA LEU A 50 -3.70 -9.32 -8.51
C LEU A 50 -2.67 -9.99 -7.58
N GLU A 51 -2.09 -11.11 -7.98
CA GLU A 51 -1.05 -11.78 -7.21
C GLU A 51 0.25 -10.95 -7.20
N GLU A 52 0.63 -10.40 -8.36
CA GLU A 52 1.81 -9.53 -8.45
C GLU A 52 1.63 -8.25 -7.65
N LEU A 53 0.42 -7.68 -7.64
CA LEU A 53 0.11 -6.52 -6.80
C LEU A 53 0.28 -6.86 -5.30
N ALA A 54 -0.16 -8.04 -4.88
CA ALA A 54 -0.02 -8.48 -3.49
C ALA A 54 1.44 -8.78 -3.08
N ARG A 55 2.24 -9.40 -3.97
CA ARG A 55 3.65 -9.74 -3.69
C ARG A 55 4.51 -8.53 -3.33
N ARG A 56 4.15 -7.34 -3.83
CA ARG A 56 4.86 -6.09 -3.50
C ARG A 56 4.85 -5.77 -1.99
N HIS A 57 3.91 -6.30 -1.22
CA HIS A 57 3.89 -6.12 0.24
C HIS A 57 4.90 -7.01 0.98
N GLU A 58 5.41 -8.08 0.35
CA GLU A 58 6.36 -9.00 1.00
C GLU A 58 7.65 -8.28 1.41
N ALA A 59 8.21 -7.45 0.53
CA ALA A 59 9.40 -6.66 0.81
C ALA A 59 9.19 -5.67 1.96
N LEU A 60 8.00 -5.08 2.06
CA LEU A 60 7.64 -4.18 3.15
C LEU A 60 7.44 -4.93 4.47
N LEU A 61 6.81 -6.11 4.44
CA LEU A 61 6.68 -7.00 5.58
C LEU A 61 8.04 -7.41 6.13
N ASP A 62 8.98 -7.77 5.25
CA ASP A 62 10.33 -8.15 5.65
C ASP A 62 11.09 -6.97 6.25
N ALA A 63 10.94 -5.77 5.70
CA ALA A 63 11.49 -4.55 6.28
C ALA A 63 10.91 -4.27 7.68
N LEU A 64 9.59 -4.39 7.86
CA LEU A 64 8.94 -4.18 9.16
C LEU A 64 9.39 -5.20 10.23
N LYS A 65 9.64 -6.46 9.84
CA LYS A 65 10.14 -7.50 10.75
C LYS A 65 11.51 -7.16 11.35
N THR A 66 12.33 -6.36 10.66
CA THR A 66 13.63 -5.90 11.20
C THR A 66 13.49 -5.00 12.41
N ARG A 67 12.32 -4.35 12.59
CA ARG A 67 12.08 -3.30 13.59
C ARG A 67 13.05 -2.11 13.49
N ASP A 68 13.70 -1.91 12.35
CA ASP A 68 14.50 -0.73 12.07
C ASP A 68 13.65 0.34 11.35
N PRO A 69 13.43 1.52 11.96
CA PRO A 69 12.65 2.59 11.34
C PRO A 69 13.19 3.06 9.99
N GLN A 70 14.52 3.07 9.81
CA GLN A 70 15.13 3.53 8.55
C GLN A 70 14.86 2.54 7.42
N THR A 71 15.06 1.24 7.68
CA THR A 71 14.75 0.17 6.73
C THR A 71 13.26 0.17 6.35
N ALA A 72 12.36 0.33 7.32
CA ALA A 72 10.92 0.40 7.06
C ALA A 72 10.53 1.63 6.21
N MET A 73 11.12 2.80 6.50
CA MET A 73 10.89 4.03 5.75
C MET A 73 11.32 3.89 4.29
N VAL A 74 12.53 3.39 4.04
CA VAL A 74 13.06 3.20 2.67
C VAL A 74 12.21 2.19 1.89
N ALA A 75 11.81 1.09 2.53
CA ALA A 75 10.95 0.08 1.89
C ALA A 75 9.57 0.64 1.53
N MET A 76 8.95 1.42 2.41
CA MET A 76 7.65 2.06 2.15
C MET A 76 7.73 3.08 1.00
N GLN A 77 8.77 3.92 1.00
CA GLN A 77 8.98 4.89 -0.06
C GLN A 77 9.09 4.20 -1.43
N ARG A 78 9.96 3.18 -1.50
CA ARG A 78 10.14 2.38 -2.72
C ARG A 78 8.84 1.72 -3.17
N HIS A 79 8.08 1.14 -2.25
CA HIS A 79 6.79 0.51 -2.54
C HIS A 79 5.80 1.48 -3.21
N ILE A 80 5.74 2.74 -2.76
CA ILE A 80 4.85 3.76 -3.34
C ILE A 80 5.38 4.22 -4.72
N GLU A 81 6.67 4.50 -4.83
CA GLU A 81 7.30 4.98 -6.07
C GLU A 81 7.19 3.97 -7.21
N GLU A 82 7.42 2.68 -6.94
CA GLU A 82 7.26 1.59 -7.92
C GLU A 82 5.81 1.47 -8.41
N LEU A 83 4.81 1.84 -7.59
CA LEU A 83 3.41 1.82 -8.03
C LEU A 83 3.15 2.98 -8.98
N GLY A 84 3.62 4.18 -8.62
CA GLY A 84 3.49 5.37 -9.44
C GLY A 84 4.12 5.18 -10.82
N GLN A 85 5.36 4.70 -10.88
CA GLN A 85 6.05 4.41 -12.14
C GLN A 85 5.30 3.40 -13.00
N TRP A 86 4.72 2.37 -12.38
CA TRP A 86 3.98 1.35 -13.12
C TRP A 86 2.69 1.91 -13.73
N ILE A 87 1.94 2.71 -12.96
CA ILE A 87 0.71 3.36 -13.43
C ILE A 87 0.98 4.39 -14.52
N GLU A 88 2.09 5.13 -14.45
CA GLU A 88 2.48 6.10 -15.49
C GLU A 88 2.83 5.45 -16.84
N GLN A 89 3.32 4.21 -16.81
CA GLN A 89 3.72 3.44 -17.99
C GLN A 89 2.59 2.57 -18.57
N SER A 90 1.41 2.56 -17.93
CA SER A 90 0.20 1.79 -18.29
C SER A 90 -0.75 2.58 -19.18
#